data_AF-A0A0K8UH00-F1
#
_entry.id   AF-A0A0K8UH00-F1
#
_cell.length_a   1.000
_cell.length_b   1.000
_cell.length_c   1.000
_cell.angle_alpha   90.00
_cell.angle_beta   90.00
_cell.angle_gamma   90.00
#
_symmetry.space_group_name_H-M   'P 1'
#
loop_
_entity.id
_entity.type
_entity.pdbx_description
1 polymer ?
#
loop_
_entity_poly.entity_id
_entity_poly.type
_entity_poly.pdbx_seq_one_letter_code
_entity_poly.pdbx_strand_id
1 'polypeptide(L)'
;GGCVCCNEAIWRIFSFPIHERYPSVTHLAVHLENGQRVYFTPANAAQRAQNQPATTLTSLFSICQSDPFARALLYSEMPLYYTWNASLKKFQRRKQGNLFPGHPDVRSTKALGRIYTVHPKNDECFYLRLLLVNFRGTTSFESLRTINGVVRSSICWKTIRIRTRQ
;
A
#
# COMPACT_ATOMS: atom_id res chain seq x y z
N GLY A 1 -35.00 26.60 23.40
CA GLY A 1 -34.19 25.46 23.85
C GLY A 1 -33.73 24.70 22.63
N GLY A 2 -32.46 24.79 22.27
CA GLY A 2 -31.85 24.01 21.19
C GLY A 2 -30.94 22.95 21.79
N CYS A 3 -31.23 21.68 21.56
CA CYS A 3 -30.36 20.58 21.95
C CYS A 3 -28.99 20.74 21.27
N VAL A 4 -27.96 21.01 22.07
CA VAL A 4 -26.57 20.72 21.69
C VAL A 4 -26.44 19.20 21.69
N CYS A 5 -26.20 18.58 20.53
CA CYS A 5 -25.97 17.15 20.45
C CYS A 5 -24.78 16.76 21.34
N CYS A 6 -24.98 15.84 22.28
CA CYS A 6 -23.97 15.36 23.23
C CYS A 6 -22.68 14.79 22.59
N ASN A 7 -22.67 14.57 21.27
CA ASN A 7 -21.50 14.07 20.55
C ASN A 7 -20.35 15.09 20.43
N GLU A 8 -20.60 16.41 20.41
CA GLU A 8 -19.52 17.40 20.33
C GLU A 8 -18.93 17.75 21.71
N ALA A 9 -19.66 17.49 22.80
CA ALA A 9 -19.21 17.78 24.16
C ALA A 9 -18.23 16.73 24.72
N ILE A 10 -18.31 15.48 24.26
CA ILE A 10 -17.43 14.38 24.73
C ILE A 10 -15.96 14.59 24.29
N TRP A 11 -15.72 15.27 23.18
CA TRP A 11 -14.37 15.50 22.65
C TRP A 11 -13.55 16.54 23.43
N ARG A 12 -14.18 17.35 24.30
CA ARG A 12 -13.47 18.30 25.17
C ARG A 12 -13.15 17.76 26.56
N ILE A 13 -13.83 16.70 27.01
CA ILE A 13 -13.66 16.13 28.36
C ILE A 13 -12.54 15.06 28.38
N PHE A 14 -12.31 14.38 27.26
CA PHE A 14 -11.17 13.47 27.13
C PHE A 14 -10.12 14.08 26.22
N SER A 15 -9.08 14.67 26.82
CA SER A 15 -7.84 15.09 26.19
C SER A 15 -7.12 13.92 25.49
N PHE A 16 -7.67 13.42 24.40
CA PHE A 16 -6.99 12.51 23.49
C PHE A 16 -6.01 13.31 22.63
N PRO A 17 -4.79 12.81 22.37
CA PRO A 17 -3.81 13.50 21.52
C PRO A 17 -4.40 13.82 20.14
N ILE A 18 -4.48 15.12 19.84
CA ILE A 18 -5.24 15.77 18.75
C ILE A 18 -4.60 15.59 17.35
N HIS A 19 -3.81 14.54 17.08
CA HIS A 19 -3.03 14.47 15.83
C HIS A 19 -3.22 13.24 14.92
N GLU A 20 -4.22 12.40 15.17
CA GLU A 20 -4.65 11.45 14.14
C GLU A 20 -5.74 12.06 13.26
N ARG A 21 -5.36 12.56 12.08
CA ARG A 21 -6.31 12.90 11.03
C ARG A 21 -7.19 11.67 10.76
N TYR A 22 -8.49 11.78 11.00
CA TYR A 22 -9.46 10.74 10.71
C TYR A 22 -10.14 11.04 9.35
N PRO A 23 -10.16 10.08 8.40
CA PRO A 23 -9.45 8.80 8.43
C PRO A 23 -7.94 8.97 8.17
N SER A 24 -7.15 8.03 8.69
CA SER A 24 -5.70 8.03 8.44
C SER A 24 -5.41 7.85 6.94
N VAL A 25 -4.50 8.65 6.38
CA VAL A 25 -4.12 8.57 4.96
C VAL A 25 -2.71 8.02 4.85
N THR A 26 -2.53 6.92 4.13
CA THR A 26 -1.21 6.33 3.85
C THR A 26 -0.85 6.50 2.38
N HIS A 27 0.31 7.09 2.12
CA HIS A 27 0.83 7.23 0.77
C HIS A 27 1.49 5.93 0.29
N LEU A 28 1.04 5.46 -0.86
CA LEU A 28 1.44 4.19 -1.44
C LEU A 28 2.37 4.44 -2.64
N ALA A 29 3.56 3.87 -2.57
CA ALA A 29 4.64 4.09 -3.51
C ALA A 29 4.35 3.38 -4.84
N VAL A 30 4.76 4.00 -5.95
CA VAL A 30 4.76 3.38 -7.27
C VAL A 30 6.09 3.68 -7.92
N HIS A 31 6.82 2.63 -8.25
CA HIS A 31 8.11 2.71 -8.93
C HIS A 31 8.41 1.36 -9.59
N LEU A 32 9.25 1.37 -10.62
CA LEU A 32 9.79 0.13 -11.19
C LEU A 32 10.82 -0.51 -10.25
N GLU A 33 11.25 -1.71 -10.58
CA GLU A 33 12.36 -2.38 -9.90
C GLU A 33 13.60 -1.47 -9.92
N ASN A 34 14.23 -1.28 -8.75
CA ASN A 34 15.35 -0.34 -8.55
C ASN A 34 15.03 1.15 -8.81
N GLY A 35 13.81 1.51 -9.20
CA GLY A 35 13.39 2.88 -9.51
C GLY A 35 12.93 3.70 -8.31
N GLN A 36 13.17 3.25 -7.06
CA GLN A 36 12.75 4.01 -5.89
C GLN A 36 13.63 5.26 -5.68
N ARG A 37 13.01 6.33 -5.18
CA ARG A 37 13.75 7.54 -4.81
C ARG A 37 14.51 7.29 -3.50
N VAL A 38 15.84 7.35 -3.58
CA VAL A 38 16.75 7.17 -2.44
C VAL A 38 17.63 8.41 -2.32
N TYR A 39 17.73 8.96 -1.11
CA TYR A 39 18.65 10.05 -0.81
C TYR A 39 19.99 9.47 -0.35
N PHE A 40 21.07 9.89 -1.01
CA PHE A 40 22.43 9.46 -0.70
C PHE A 40 23.13 10.55 0.13
N THR A 41 23.79 10.12 1.20
CA THR A 41 24.79 10.91 1.93
C THR A 41 26.10 10.13 1.94
N PRO A 42 27.27 10.78 2.11
CA PRO A 42 28.57 10.09 2.13
C PRO A 42 28.59 8.93 3.13
N ALA A 43 27.93 9.10 4.28
CA ALA A 43 27.86 8.09 5.33
C ALA A 43 26.96 6.89 5.02
N ASN A 44 25.97 7.01 4.12
CA ASN A 44 25.00 5.95 3.85
C ASN A 44 25.01 5.42 2.41
N ALA A 45 25.85 5.99 1.54
CA ALA A 45 25.79 5.70 0.11
C ALA A 45 26.11 4.24 -0.21
N ALA A 46 27.18 3.71 0.37
CA ALA A 46 27.57 2.30 0.19
C ALA A 46 26.48 1.34 0.68
N GLN A 47 25.92 1.60 1.87
CA GLN A 47 24.87 0.77 2.45
C GLN A 47 23.58 0.80 1.61
N ARG A 48 23.17 1.97 1.11
CA ARG A 48 21.95 2.12 0.28
C ARG A 48 22.10 1.57 -1.13
N ALA A 49 23.32 1.54 -1.67
CA ALA A 49 23.62 0.89 -2.94
C ALA A 49 23.47 -0.63 -2.85
N GLN A 50 23.88 -1.23 -1.72
CA GLN A 50 23.74 -2.67 -1.48
C GLN A 50 22.34 -3.06 -1.01
N ASN A 51 21.76 -2.28 -0.10
CA ASN A 51 20.48 -2.55 0.55
C ASN A 51 19.53 -1.37 0.36
N GLN A 52 18.71 -1.46 -0.67
CA GLN A 52 17.70 -0.45 -0.95
C GLN A 52 16.62 -0.46 0.15
N PRO A 53 16.18 0.70 0.64
CA PRO A 53 15.18 0.77 1.69
C PRO A 53 13.83 0.25 1.21
N ALA A 54 13.18 -0.61 2.00
CA ALA A 54 11.86 -1.09 1.65
C ALA A 54 10.84 0.05 1.55
N THR A 55 10.01 -0.02 0.51
CA THR A 55 8.91 0.90 0.25
C THR A 55 7.58 0.24 0.60
N THR A 56 6.50 1.00 0.59
CA THR A 56 5.17 0.42 0.73
C THR A 56 4.84 -0.57 -0.41
N LEU A 57 5.46 -0.44 -1.59
CA LEU A 57 5.25 -1.36 -2.71
C LEU A 57 6.02 -2.67 -2.50
N THR A 58 7.30 -2.60 -2.13
CA THR A 58 8.08 -3.83 -1.87
C THR A 58 7.59 -4.55 -0.61
N SER A 59 7.12 -3.82 0.40
CA SER A 59 6.47 -4.43 1.55
C SER A 59 5.13 -5.07 1.23
N LEU A 60 4.36 -4.55 0.27
CA LEU A 60 3.15 -5.22 -0.23
C LEU A 60 3.52 -6.60 -0.76
N PHE A 61 4.56 -6.68 -1.61
CA PHE A 61 5.03 -7.94 -2.18
C PHE A 61 5.42 -8.95 -1.10
N SER A 62 6.22 -8.55 -0.12
CA SER A 62 6.63 -9.43 0.98
C SER A 62 5.45 -9.96 1.79
N ILE A 63 4.42 -9.15 2.03
CA ILE A 63 3.23 -9.61 2.77
C ILE A 63 2.34 -10.49 1.90
N CYS A 64 2.16 -10.17 0.62
CA CYS A 64 1.41 -11.05 -0.28
C CYS A 64 2.06 -12.43 -0.44
N GLN A 65 3.37 -12.56 -0.22
CA GLN A 65 4.05 -13.85 -0.19
C GLN A 65 3.75 -14.66 1.09
N SER A 66 3.65 -14.01 2.24
CA SER A 66 3.51 -14.68 3.55
C SER A 66 2.08 -14.77 4.08
N ASP A 67 1.18 -13.87 3.69
CA ASP A 67 -0.17 -13.74 4.23
C ASP A 67 -1.22 -13.92 3.12
N PRO A 68 -1.98 -15.03 3.12
CA PRO A 68 -3.01 -15.29 2.12
C PRO A 68 -4.10 -14.23 2.03
N PHE A 69 -4.46 -13.59 3.15
CA PHE A 69 -5.49 -12.56 3.17
C PHE A 69 -5.02 -11.29 2.46
N ALA A 70 -3.73 -10.94 2.59
CA ALA A 70 -3.16 -9.81 1.87
C ALA A 70 -3.30 -9.96 0.35
N ARG A 71 -3.25 -11.21 -0.15
CA ARG A 71 -3.46 -11.49 -1.57
C ARG A 71 -4.89 -11.20 -2.04
N ALA A 72 -5.85 -11.13 -1.13
CA ALA A 72 -7.24 -10.78 -1.44
C ALA A 72 -7.48 -9.26 -1.44
N LEU A 73 -6.48 -8.44 -1.13
CA LEU A 73 -6.61 -6.98 -1.08
C LEU A 73 -6.06 -6.31 -2.34
N LEU A 74 -6.70 -5.23 -2.76
CA LEU A 74 -6.11 -4.25 -3.67
C LEU A 74 -5.05 -3.44 -2.93
N TYR A 75 -4.10 -2.87 -3.68
CA TYR A 75 -3.06 -2.06 -3.04
C TYR A 75 -3.62 -0.87 -2.28
N SER A 76 -4.65 -0.21 -2.81
CA SER A 76 -5.38 0.90 -2.14
C SER A 76 -6.13 0.48 -0.88
N GLU A 77 -6.49 -0.80 -0.75
CA GLU A 77 -7.20 -1.35 0.40
C GLU A 77 -6.25 -1.76 1.53
N MET A 78 -4.94 -1.93 1.26
CA MET A 78 -3.97 -2.34 2.27
C MET A 78 -4.05 -1.53 3.56
N PRO A 79 -4.11 -0.19 3.53
CA PRO A 79 -4.18 0.61 4.74
C PRO A 79 -5.40 0.35 5.62
N LEU A 80 -6.49 -0.24 5.10
CA LEU A 80 -7.67 -0.62 5.90
C LEU A 80 -7.34 -1.70 6.92
N TYR A 81 -6.47 -2.65 6.57
CA TYR A 81 -6.17 -3.85 7.35
C TYR A 81 -4.73 -3.90 7.88
N TYR A 82 -3.83 -3.15 7.26
CA TYR A 82 -2.42 -3.07 7.62
C TYR A 82 -2.04 -1.61 7.89
N THR A 83 -1.14 -1.39 8.83
CA THR A 83 -0.53 -0.08 9.10
C THR A 83 0.92 -0.08 8.64
N TRP A 84 1.39 1.05 8.11
CA TRP A 84 2.77 1.20 7.70
C TRP A 84 3.66 1.57 8.89
N ASN A 85 4.57 0.67 9.27
CA ASN A 85 5.60 0.96 10.24
C ASN A 85 6.80 1.62 9.54
N ALA A 86 6.91 2.94 9.67
CA ALA A 86 7.94 3.71 8.99
C ALA A 86 9.37 3.41 9.47
N SER A 87 9.53 2.94 10.71
CA SER A 87 10.82 2.56 11.30
C SER A 87 11.28 1.20 10.81
N LEU A 88 10.39 0.21 10.81
CA LEU A 88 10.68 -1.15 10.32
C LEU A 88 10.58 -1.27 8.79
N LYS A 89 10.03 -0.25 8.12
CA LYS A 89 9.73 -0.24 6.68
C LYS A 89 8.89 -1.44 6.24
N LYS A 90 7.89 -1.77 7.05
CA LYS A 90 7.01 -2.93 6.84
C LYS A 90 5.57 -2.58 7.14
N PHE A 91 4.66 -3.14 6.37
CA PHE A 91 3.26 -3.23 6.75
C PHE A 91 3.09 -4.23 7.91
N GLN A 92 2.18 -3.92 8.81
CA GLN A 92 1.84 -4.77 9.96
C GLN A 92 0.32 -4.86 10.09
N ARG A 93 -0.19 -6.03 10.46
CA ARG A 93 -1.62 -6.22 10.74
C ARG A 93 -2.09 -5.19 11.76
N ARG A 94 -3.26 -4.59 11.52
CA ARG A 94 -3.90 -3.74 12.51
C ARG A 94 -4.30 -4.56 13.72
N LYS A 95 -4.06 -4.00 14.90
CA LYS A 95 -4.40 -4.61 16.19
C LYS A 95 -5.72 -4.10 16.76
N GLN A 96 -6.25 -3.02 16.20
CA GLN A 96 -7.46 -2.34 16.64
C GLN A 96 -8.44 -2.16 15.46
N GLY A 97 -9.71 -1.96 15.78
CA GLY A 97 -10.78 -1.75 14.81
C GLY A 97 -11.80 -2.89 14.74
N ASN A 98 -12.63 -2.83 13.71
CA ASN A 98 -13.71 -3.77 13.47
C ASN A 98 -13.16 -5.13 13.01
N LEU A 99 -13.72 -6.21 13.54
CA LEU A 99 -13.41 -7.56 13.07
C LEU A 99 -13.91 -7.75 11.64
N PHE A 100 -13.10 -8.42 10.82
CA PHE A 100 -13.55 -8.87 9.52
C PHE A 100 -14.35 -10.17 9.68
N PRO A 101 -15.59 -10.25 9.16
CA PRO A 101 -16.42 -11.46 9.30
C PRO A 101 -15.70 -12.72 8.82
N GLY A 102 -15.73 -13.78 9.62
CA GLY A 102 -15.07 -15.05 9.30
C GLY A 102 -13.55 -15.08 9.51
N HIS A 103 -12.92 -13.98 9.94
CA HIS A 103 -11.49 -13.92 10.22
C HIS A 103 -11.20 -13.21 11.56
N PRO A 104 -11.16 -13.94 12.69
CA PRO A 104 -11.06 -13.34 14.03
C PRO A 104 -9.75 -12.56 14.26
N ASP A 105 -8.69 -12.92 13.55
CA ASP A 105 -7.37 -12.27 13.64
C ASP A 105 -7.25 -11.02 12.76
N VAL A 106 -8.27 -10.73 11.95
CA VAL A 106 -8.24 -9.63 10.99
C VAL A 106 -9.07 -8.46 11.52
N ARG A 107 -8.39 -7.33 11.71
CA ARG A 107 -8.99 -6.06 12.12
C ARG A 107 -8.93 -5.06 10.97
N SER A 108 -9.95 -4.21 10.89
CA SER A 108 -10.05 -3.12 9.93
C SER A 108 -10.37 -1.79 10.62
N THR A 109 -9.78 -0.71 10.12
CA THR A 109 -10.10 0.67 10.56
C THR A 109 -10.30 1.55 9.35
N LYS A 110 -11.01 2.69 9.50
CA LYS A 110 -11.12 3.67 8.42
C LYS A 110 -9.74 4.28 8.12
N ALA A 111 -9.18 3.92 6.98
CA ALA A 111 -7.91 4.39 6.48
C ALA A 111 -7.93 4.41 4.96
N LEU A 112 -7.29 5.40 4.35
CA LEU A 112 -7.27 5.60 2.91
C LEU A 112 -5.86 5.36 2.35
N GLY A 113 -5.75 4.44 1.40
CA GLY A 113 -4.54 4.25 0.60
C GLY A 113 -4.51 5.17 -0.59
N ARG A 114 -3.61 6.15 -0.58
CA ARG A 114 -3.41 7.08 -1.69
C ARG A 114 -2.19 6.68 -2.51
N ILE A 115 -2.45 6.03 -3.64
CA ILE A 115 -1.42 5.67 -4.62
C ILE A 115 -0.98 6.94 -5.34
N TYR A 116 0.35 7.19 -5.41
CA TYR A 116 0.88 8.37 -6.07
C TYR A 116 0.41 8.49 -7.52
N THR A 117 0.18 9.73 -7.94
CA THR A 117 -0.13 10.03 -9.34
C THR A 117 1.13 9.85 -10.16
N VAL A 118 1.01 9.08 -11.25
CA VAL A 118 2.06 8.92 -12.25
C VAL A 118 1.60 9.62 -13.52
N HIS A 119 2.48 10.44 -14.10
CA HIS A 119 2.20 11.14 -15.34
C HIS A 119 2.17 10.13 -16.51
N PRO A 120 1.21 10.21 -17.46
CA PRO A 120 1.12 9.25 -18.58
C PRO A 120 2.36 9.14 -19.47
N LYS A 121 3.22 10.18 -19.50
CA LYS A 121 4.53 10.16 -20.19
C LYS A 121 5.53 9.18 -19.57
N ASN A 122 5.34 8.79 -18.31
CA ASN A 122 6.07 7.68 -17.70
C ASN A 122 5.21 6.43 -17.88
N ASP A 123 5.24 5.92 -19.11
CA ASP A 123 4.39 4.87 -19.63
C ASP A 123 4.42 3.60 -18.75
N GLU A 124 5.60 3.09 -18.43
CA GLU A 124 5.72 1.84 -17.67
C GLU A 124 5.22 2.00 -16.23
N CYS A 125 5.59 3.08 -15.52
CA CYS A 125 5.05 3.35 -14.19
C CYS A 125 3.53 3.63 -14.22
N PHE A 126 3.02 4.22 -15.30
CA PHE A 126 1.59 4.47 -15.47
C PHE A 126 0.83 3.15 -15.60
N TYR A 127 1.34 2.21 -16.39
CA TYR A 127 0.77 0.86 -16.50
C TYR A 127 0.90 0.08 -15.17
N LEU A 128 2.04 0.18 -14.49
CA LEU A 128 2.22 -0.41 -13.15
C LEU A 128 1.18 0.12 -12.16
N ARG A 129 0.97 1.44 -12.12
CA ARG A 129 -0.06 2.05 -11.26
C ARG A 129 -1.43 1.46 -11.56
N LEU A 130 -1.78 1.33 -12.84
CA LEU A 130 -3.05 0.76 -13.24
C LEU A 130 -3.16 -0.71 -12.80
N LEU A 131 -2.08 -1.48 -12.90
CA LEU A 131 -2.07 -2.86 -12.41
C LEU A 131 -2.34 -2.92 -10.90
N LEU A 132 -1.65 -2.10 -10.10
CA LEU A 132 -1.78 -2.09 -8.64
C LEU A 132 -3.15 -1.61 -8.14
N VAL A 133 -3.86 -0.80 -8.93
CA VAL A 133 -5.21 -0.33 -8.62
C VAL A 133 -6.27 -1.39 -8.90
N ASN A 134 -6.05 -2.26 -9.89
CA ASN A 134 -7.09 -3.16 -10.40
C ASN A 134 -6.86 -4.64 -10.06
N PHE A 135 -5.61 -5.04 -9.79
CA PHE A 135 -5.26 -6.44 -9.54
C PHE A 135 -4.77 -6.66 -8.12
N ARG A 136 -5.19 -7.78 -7.55
CA ARG A 136 -4.84 -8.24 -6.21
C ARG A 136 -3.68 -9.23 -6.25
N GLY A 137 -3.08 -9.52 -5.10
CA GLY A 137 -2.16 -10.65 -4.96
C GLY A 137 -0.81 -10.51 -5.66
N THR A 138 -0.38 -9.29 -5.99
CA THR A 138 0.93 -9.04 -6.60
C THR A 138 2.05 -9.37 -5.60
N THR A 139 2.98 -10.24 -5.98
CA THR A 139 4.02 -10.78 -5.08
C THR A 139 5.44 -10.38 -5.47
N SER A 140 5.66 -9.80 -6.65
CA SER A 140 6.95 -9.30 -7.12
C SER A 140 6.80 -8.40 -8.36
N PHE A 141 7.86 -7.67 -8.72
CA PHE A 141 7.93 -6.96 -10.01
C PHE A 141 7.82 -7.93 -11.20
N GLU A 142 8.43 -9.11 -11.08
CA GLU A 142 8.31 -10.15 -12.09
C GLU A 142 6.85 -10.61 -12.26
N SER A 143 6.14 -10.83 -11.14
CA SER A 143 4.73 -11.22 -11.18
C SER A 143 3.86 -10.19 -11.91
N LEU A 144 4.24 -8.90 -11.90
CA LEU A 144 3.51 -7.83 -12.58
C LEU A 144 3.76 -7.78 -14.08
N ARG A 145 4.91 -8.25 -14.56
CA ARG A 145 5.26 -8.33 -15.99
C ARG A 145 5.03 -9.72 -16.60
N THR A 146 4.64 -10.71 -15.81
CA THR A 146 4.27 -12.06 -16.28
C THR A 146 2.86 -12.09 -16.86
N ILE A 147 2.75 -12.62 -18.09
CA ILE A 147 1.51 -12.82 -18.83
C ILE A 147 1.46 -14.29 -19.27
N ASN A 148 0.43 -15.04 -18.88
CA ASN A 148 0.27 -16.45 -19.25
C ASN A 148 1.54 -17.28 -19.01
N GLY A 149 2.20 -17.09 -17.86
CA GLY A 149 3.45 -17.78 -17.50
C GLY A 149 4.72 -17.25 -18.16
N VAL A 150 4.63 -16.30 -19.10
CA VAL A 150 5.80 -15.72 -19.78
C VAL A 150 6.17 -14.37 -19.17
N VAL A 151 7.39 -14.26 -18.65
CA VAL A 151 7.97 -13.02 -18.12
C VAL A 151 8.32 -12.08 -19.28
N ARG A 152 7.86 -10.82 -19.22
CA ARG A 152 8.19 -9.78 -20.19
C ARG A 152 9.35 -8.90 -19.70
N SER A 153 10.03 -8.21 -20.63
CA SER A 153 11.09 -7.26 -20.28
C SER A 153 10.55 -6.00 -19.60
N SER A 154 9.35 -5.54 -19.97
CA SER A 154 8.68 -4.37 -19.41
C SER A 154 7.18 -4.58 -19.19
N ILE A 155 6.59 -3.74 -18.35
CA ILE A 155 5.14 -3.65 -18.15
C ILE A 155 4.54 -2.80 -19.29
N CYS A 156 3.59 -3.37 -20.03
CA CYS A 156 2.95 -2.64 -21.13
C CYS A 156 1.43 -2.79 -21.08
N TRP A 157 0.72 -1.99 -21.88
CA TRP A 157 -0.74 -2.05 -22.03
C TRP A 157 -1.24 -3.47 -22.35
N LYS A 158 -0.47 -4.28 -23.09
CA LYS A 158 -0.82 -5.67 -23.41
C LYS A 158 -0.94 -6.53 -22.14
N THR A 159 -0.12 -6.26 -21.12
CA THR A 159 -0.18 -6.90 -19.80
C THR A 159 -1.54 -6.66 -19.13
N ILE A 160 -2.02 -5.42 -19.15
CA ILE A 160 -3.30 -5.03 -18.55
C ILE A 160 -4.47 -5.66 -19.32
N ARG A 161 -4.48 -5.53 -20.65
CA ARG A 161 -5.58 -5.99 -21.51
C ARG A 161 -5.82 -7.50 -21.41
N ILE A 162 -4.78 -8.29 -21.18
CA ILE A 162 -4.91 -9.75 -21.05
C ILE A 162 -5.50 -10.10 -19.68
N ARG A 163 -5.09 -9.40 -18.62
CA ARG A 163 -5.59 -9.65 -17.26
C ARG A 163 -7.02 -9.16 -17.02
N THR A 164 -7.52 -8.20 -17.79
CA THR A 164 -8.93 -7.75 -17.69
C THR A 164 -9.90 -8.64 -18.47
N ARG A 165 -9.42 -9.64 -19.22
CA ARG A 165 -10.25 -10.57 -20.01
C ARG A 165 -10.43 -11.95 -19.36
N GLN A 166 -9.83 -12.16 -18.19
CA GLN A 166 -10.00 -13.34 -17.33
C GLN A 166 -10.80 -12.94 -16.10
#